data_AF-A0A1Z8QKS6-F1
#
_entry.id   AF-A0A1Z8QKS6-F1
#
_cell.length_a   1.000
_cell.length_b   1.000
_cell.length_c   1.000
_cell.angle_alpha   90.00
_cell.angle_beta   90.00
_cell.angle_gamma   90.00
#
_symmetry.space_group_name_H-M   'P 1'
#
loop_
_entity.id
_entity.type
_entity.pdbx_description
1 polymer ?
#
loop_
_entity_poly.entity_id
_entity_poly.type
_entity_poly.pdbx_seq_one_letter_code
_entity_poly.pdbx_strand_id
1 'polypeptide(L)'
;MYLVVFSMIGILYSINYFLCIFFILMSLMFYFKLSLKAFYILSIWFFGNMYLVYQLKDEILVISIYVFLIGWVFQFIGHLIVGKKPSFFEDNKFLCIGP
;
A
#
# COMPACT_ATOMS: atom_id res chain seq x y z
N MET A 1 7.58 -0.02 -3.82
CA MET A 1 6.12 0.23 -3.84
C MET A 1 5.32 -0.97 -3.33
N TYR A 2 5.43 -2.16 -3.93
CA TYR A 2 4.61 -3.34 -3.52
C TYR A 2 4.75 -3.74 -2.04
N LEU A 3 5.97 -3.70 -1.48
CA LEU A 3 6.22 -4.00 -0.07
C LEU A 3 5.56 -3.01 0.89
N VAL A 4 5.49 -1.73 0.51
CA VAL A 4 4.88 -0.67 1.33
C VAL A 4 3.37 -0.90 1.45
N VAL A 5 2.73 -1.33 0.36
CA VAL A 5 1.29 -1.64 0.38
C VAL A 5 1.00 -2.92 1.16
N PHE A 6 1.84 -3.96 1.04
CA PHE A 6 1.73 -5.15 1.90
C PHE A 6 1.76 -4.75 3.38
N SER A 7 2.73 -3.93 3.78
CA SER A 7 2.82 -3.44 5.16
C SER A 7 1.62 -2.57 5.58
N MET A 8 1.05 -1.78 4.67
CA MET A 8 -0.16 -1.00 4.97
C MET A 8 -1.36 -1.92 5.23
N ILE A 9 -1.56 -2.96 4.41
CA ILE A 9 -2.60 -3.96 4.61
C ILE A 9 -2.41 -4.67 5.95
N GLY A 10 -1.18 -5.08 6.28
CA GLY A 10 -0.86 -5.73 7.55
C GLY A 10 -1.13 -4.85 8.78
N ILE A 11 -0.73 -3.57 8.74
CA ILE A 11 -1.02 -2.61 9.81
C ILE A 11 -2.54 -2.41 9.98
N LEU A 12 -3.27 -2.20 8.88
CA LEU A 12 -4.73 -2.03 8.93
C LEU A 12 -5.42 -3.27 9.47
N TYR A 13 -4.97 -4.46 9.05
CA TYR A 13 -5.48 -5.74 9.53
C TYR A 13 -5.29 -5.89 11.05
N SER A 14 -4.10 -5.56 11.57
CA SER A 14 -3.81 -5.61 13.01
C SER A 14 -4.61 -4.61 13.84
N ILE A 15 -4.92 -3.43 13.29
CA ILE A 15 -5.73 -2.43 13.99
C ILE A 15 -7.20 -2.84 13.99
N ASN A 16 -7.76 -3.13 12.81
CA ASN A 16 -9.15 -3.53 12.64
C ASN A 16 -9.36 -4.21 11.28
N TYR A 17 -9.72 -5.49 11.31
CA TYR A 17 -10.02 -6.27 10.12
C TYR A 17 -11.03 -5.62 9.17
N PHE A 18 -12.10 -5.00 9.69
CA PHE A 18 -13.12 -4.34 8.86
C PHE A 18 -12.58 -3.10 8.17
N LEU A 19 -11.70 -2.34 8.84
CA LEU A 19 -11.04 -1.17 8.24
C LEU A 19 -10.15 -1.60 7.06
N CYS A 20 -9.43 -2.70 7.21
CA CYS A 20 -8.62 -3.28 6.14
C CYS A 20 -9.47 -3.67 4.93
N ILE A 21 -10.59 -4.38 5.14
CA ILE A 21 -11.51 -4.74 4.06
C ILE A 21 -12.07 -3.50 3.38
N PHE A 22 -12.53 -2.52 4.16
CA PHE A 22 -13.09 -1.29 3.63
C PHE A 22 -12.09 -0.55 2.71
N PHE A 23 -10.82 -0.46 3.14
CA PHE A 23 -9.75 0.13 2.34
C PHE A 23 -9.51 -0.62 1.02
N ILE A 24 -9.48 -1.96 1.05
CA ILE A 24 -9.32 -2.79 -0.15
C ILE A 24 -10.51 -2.62 -1.10
N LEU A 25 -11.75 -2.65 -0.58
CA LEU A 25 -12.96 -2.48 -1.38
C LEU A 25 -12.99 -1.10 -2.06
N MET A 26 -12.70 -0.03 -1.32
CA MET A 26 -12.62 1.32 -1.87
C MET A 26 -11.57 1.41 -2.98
N SER A 27 -10.40 0.81 -2.78
CA SER A 27 -9.35 0.74 -3.79
C SER A 27 -9.83 0.00 -5.04
N LEU A 28 -10.43 -1.18 -4.87
CA LEU A 28 -10.95 -1.97 -5.99
C LEU A 28 -12.08 -1.26 -6.75
N MET A 29 -12.99 -0.58 -6.05
CA MET A 29 -14.04 0.22 -6.70
C MET A 29 -13.47 1.35 -7.55
N PHE A 30 -12.40 2.02 -7.10
CA PHE A 30 -11.69 3.02 -7.88
C PHE A 30 -11.10 2.42 -9.17
N TYR A 31 -10.38 1.30 -9.05
CA TYR A 31 -9.76 0.66 -10.20
C TYR A 31 -10.76 -0.01 -11.15
N PHE A 32 -11.92 -0.44 -10.65
CA PHE A 32 -13.02 -0.92 -11.48
C PHE A 32 -13.51 0.18 -12.44
N LYS A 33 -13.65 1.42 -11.95
CA LYS A 33 -14.02 2.56 -12.79
C LYS A 33 -12.92 2.96 -13.79
N LEU A 34 -11.65 2.73 -13.44
CA LEU A 34 -10.51 3.11 -14.27
C LEU A 34 -10.24 2.09 -15.39
N SER A 35 -10.18 0.80 -15.07
CA SER A 35 -9.90 -0.27 -16.04
C SER A 35 -10.20 -1.65 -15.46
N LEU A 36 -11.03 -2.44 -16.17
CA LEU A 36 -11.30 -3.85 -15.80
C LEU A 36 -10.03 -4.69 -15.68
N LYS A 37 -9.03 -4.46 -16.55
CA LYS A 37 -7.76 -5.19 -16.47
C LYS A 37 -7.01 -4.88 -15.16
N ALA A 38 -6.94 -3.60 -14.78
CA ALA A 38 -6.30 -3.19 -13.54
C ALA A 38 -7.04 -3.75 -12.32
N PHE A 39 -8.38 -3.72 -12.34
CA PHE A 39 -9.23 -4.30 -11.31
C PHE A 39 -8.91 -5.77 -11.04
N TYR A 40 -8.85 -6.62 -12.09
CA TYR A 40 -8.57 -8.05 -11.90
C TYR A 40 -7.16 -8.31 -11.36
N ILE A 41 -6.15 -7.63 -11.90
CA ILE A 41 -4.76 -7.78 -11.45
C ILE A 41 -4.64 -7.39 -9.97
N LEU A 42 -5.20 -6.25 -9.60
CA LEU A 42 -5.15 -5.77 -8.22
C LEU A 42 -6.00 -6.63 -7.28
N SER A 43 -7.13 -7.17 -7.74
CA SER A 43 -7.92 -8.10 -6.93
C SER A 43 -7.10 -9.32 -6.54
N ILE A 44 -6.49 -10.00 -7.51
CA ILE A 44 -5.63 -11.17 -7.26
C ILE A 44 -4.50 -10.82 -6.29
N TRP A 45 -3.88 -9.66 -6.51
CA TRP A 45 -2.79 -9.21 -5.66
C TRP A 45 -3.25 -8.90 -4.23
N PHE A 46 -4.38 -8.21 -4.03
CA PHE A 46 -4.94 -7.96 -2.70
C PHE A 46 -5.31 -9.26 -1.97
N PHE A 47 -5.92 -10.22 -2.67
CA PHE A 47 -6.20 -11.54 -2.10
C PHE A 47 -4.93 -12.27 -1.66
N GLY A 48 -3.87 -12.23 -2.48
CA GLY A 48 -2.57 -12.81 -2.12
C GLY A 48 -1.96 -12.16 -0.87
N ASN A 49 -2.02 -10.82 -0.77
CA ASN A 49 -1.53 -10.10 0.41
C ASN A 49 -2.36 -10.44 1.66
N MET A 50 -3.69 -10.48 1.55
CA MET A 50 -4.57 -10.86 2.66
C MET A 50 -4.29 -12.29 3.15
N TYR A 51 -4.02 -13.22 2.24
CA TYR A 51 -3.63 -14.58 2.60
C TYR A 51 -2.31 -14.59 3.38
N LEU A 52 -1.29 -13.87 2.91
CA LEU A 52 0.01 -13.78 3.60
C LEU A 52 -0.11 -13.12 4.98
N VAL A 53 -0.85 -12.02 5.07
CA VAL A 53 -1.15 -11.31 6.32
C VAL A 53 -1.83 -12.25 7.32
N TYR A 54 -2.82 -13.02 6.86
CA TYR A 54 -3.53 -13.99 7.69
C TYR A 54 -2.62 -15.11 8.22
N GLN A 55 -1.64 -15.57 7.42
CA GLN A 55 -0.69 -16.60 7.87
C GLN A 55 0.28 -16.10 8.94
N LEU A 56 0.63 -14.82 8.91
CA LEU A 56 1.60 -14.20 9.83
C LEU A 56 0.98 -13.82 11.19
N LYS A 57 -0.36 -13.84 11.30
CA LYS A 57 -1.13 -13.67 12.55
C LYS A 57 -0.56 -12.58 13.48
N ASP A 58 -0.07 -12.94 14.66
CA ASP A 58 0.31 -12.02 15.73
C ASP A 58 1.59 -11.23 15.39
N GLU A 59 2.45 -11.77 14.54
CA GLU A 59 3.71 -11.14 14.13
C GLU A 59 3.51 -10.08 13.03
N ILE A 60 2.33 -10.03 12.40
CA ILE A 60 2.12 -9.18 11.22
C ILE A 60 2.30 -7.70 11.53
N LEU A 61 1.95 -7.23 12.73
CA LEU A 61 2.11 -5.83 13.09
C LEU A 61 3.59 -5.43 13.09
N VAL A 62 4.43 -6.21 13.78
CA VAL A 62 5.87 -5.97 13.90
C VAL A 62 6.52 -6.08 12.53
N ILE A 63 6.24 -7.15 11.79
CA ILE A 63 6.75 -7.36 10.43
C ILE A 63 6.36 -6.18 9.53
N SER A 64 5.10 -5.74 9.58
CA SER A 64 4.61 -4.65 8.73
C SER A 64 5.29 -3.33 9.05
N ILE A 65 5.52 -3.01 10.33
CA ILE A 65 6.26 -1.79 10.71
C ILE A 65 7.69 -1.84 10.16
N TYR A 66 8.40 -2.95 10.31
CA TYR A 66 9.76 -3.09 9.77
C TYR A 66 9.79 -2.98 8.24
N VAL A 67 8.91 -3.72 7.55
CA VAL A 67 8.82 -3.69 6.09
C VAL A 67 8.43 -2.29 5.57
N PHE A 68 7.54 -1.59 6.28
CA PHE A 68 7.16 -0.22 5.93
C PHE A 68 8.36 0.73 6.02
N LEU A 69 9.08 0.73 7.15
CA LEU A 69 10.24 1.59 7.37
C LEU A 69 11.36 1.30 6.36
N ILE A 70 11.70 0.02 6.18
CA ILE A 70 12.72 -0.41 5.21
C ILE A 70 12.31 -0.03 3.79
N GLY A 71 11.06 -0.28 3.43
CA GLY A 71 10.51 0.07 2.11
C GLY A 71 10.57 1.57 1.82
N TRP A 72 10.29 2.41 2.83
CA TRP A 72 10.42 3.86 2.73
C TRP A 72 11.86 4.32 2.57
N VAL A 73 12.79 3.75 3.35
CA VAL A 73 14.23 4.04 3.21
C VAL A 73 14.71 3.71 1.80
N PHE A 74 14.38 2.53 1.28
CA PHE A 74 14.73 2.16 -0.09
C PHE A 74 14.06 3.04 -1.14
N GLN A 75 12.83 3.51 -0.91
CA GLN A 75 12.17 4.44 -1.80
C GLN A 75 12.93 5.78 -1.87
N PHE A 76 13.33 6.34 -0.73
CA PHE A 76 14.11 7.58 -0.71
C PHE A 76 15.48 7.41 -1.36
N ILE A 77 16.19 6.32 -1.07
CA ILE A 77 17.47 6.01 -1.72
C ILE A 77 17.30 5.90 -3.24
N GLY A 78 16.24 5.21 -3.69
CA GLY A 78 15.93 5.09 -5.12
C GLY A 78 15.70 6.45 -5.78
N HIS A 79 14.97 7.36 -5.14
CA HIS A 79 14.78 8.73 -5.63
C HIS A 79 16.09 9.52 -5.69
N LEU A 80 16.95 9.39 -4.67
CA LEU A 80 18.27 10.03 -4.66
C LEU A 80 19.16 9.57 -5.81
N ILE A 81 19.18 8.26 -6.11
CA ILE A 81 19.97 7.69 -7.21
C ILE A 81 19.43 8.17 -8.57
N VAL A 82 18.11 8.20 -8.73
CA VAL A 82 17.46 8.63 -9.97
C VAL A 82 17.55 10.16 -10.17
N GLY A 83 17.93 10.91 -9.13
CA GLY A 83 18.04 12.37 -9.18
C GLY A 83 16.70 13.09 -9.31
N LYS A 84 15.58 12.38 -9.20
CA LYS A 84 14.22 12.94 -9.15
C LYS A 84 13.83 13.10 -7.69
N LYS A 85 13.31 14.27 -7.31
CA LYS A 85 12.78 14.44 -5.95
C LYS A 85 11.65 13.43 -5.74
N PRO A 86 11.47 12.91 -4.51
CA PRO A 86 10.25 12.17 -4.19
C PRO A 86 9.06 13.10 -4.49
N SER A 87 8.07 12.63 -5.24
CA SER A 87 6.87 13.41 -5.59
C SER A 87 6.15 13.96 -4.34
N PHE A 88 6.34 13.33 -3.19
CA PHE A 88 5.93 13.83 -1.88
C PHE A 88 6.39 15.27 -1.57
N PHE A 89 7.57 15.66 -2.04
CA PHE A 89 8.12 17.01 -1.85
C PHE A 89 7.84 17.97 -3.02
N GLU A 90 7.42 17.44 -4.17
CA GLU A 90 7.09 18.27 -5.34
C GLU A 90 5.65 18.80 -5.26
N ASP A 91 4.75 18.06 -4.61
CA ASP A 91 3.32 18.35 -4.62
C ASP A 91 2.74 18.69 -3.23
N ASN A 92 3.07 19.87 -2.70
CA ASN A 92 2.25 20.48 -1.63
C ASN A 92 0.80 20.74 -2.08
N LYS A 93 0.52 20.75 -3.40
CA LYS A 93 -0.82 20.93 -3.97
C LYS A 93 -1.65 19.64 -4.04
N PHE A 94 -1.03 18.46 -4.13
CA PHE A 94 -1.78 17.18 -4.09
C PHE A 94 -2.39 16.87 -2.72
N LEU A 95 -1.93 17.53 -1.65
CA LEU A 95 -2.49 17.38 -0.31
C LEU A 95 -3.83 18.10 -0.12
N CYS A 96 -4.11 19.17 -0.87
CA CYS A 96 -5.30 19.99 -0.64
C CYS A 96 -6.31 19.97 -1.79
N ILE A 97 -5.86 19.68 -3.02
CA ILE A 97 -6.72 19.76 -4.21
C ILE A 97 -6.24 18.64 -5.14
N GLY A 98 -6.94 17.50 -5.12
CA GLY A 98 -6.76 16.46 -6.15
C GLY A 98 -7.04 17.02 -7.55
N PRO A 99 -6.55 16.36 -8.62
CA PRO A 99 -6.58 16.89 -10.00
C PRO A 99 -7.99 17.25 -10.50
#